data_AF-A0A928ZRQ7-F1
#
_entry.id   AF-A0A928ZRQ7-F1
#
_cell.length_a   1.000
_cell.length_b   1.000
_cell.length_c   1.000
_cell.angle_alpha   90.00
_cell.angle_beta   90.00
_cell.angle_gamma   90.00
#
_symmetry.space_group_name_H-M   'P 1'
#
loop_
_entity.id
_entity.type
_entity.pdbx_description
1 polymer ?
#
loop_
_entity_poly.entity_id
_entity_poly.type
_entity_poly.pdbx_seq_one_letter_code
_entity_poly.pdbx_strand_id
1 'polypeptide(L)'
;MKNARDAFDAYMPQNTRVGWRDDRGNPPSIGHGKTATTLRDWSAASDDEVKAQLRAVLDNSDPVEVEGRVFTEGGVRAVVSRKYERSDIAKREAIHIHGVRCQGCGFDFEEFYGPLGAGFIEVHHLQPLSGRGEGNTRPETDLAVLCSNCHRMVHRDRSYCLSLAELREAIRRAKNGDNA
;
A
#
# COMPACT_ATOMS: atom_id res chain seq x y z
N MET A 1 -0.70 -5.50 -2.86
CA MET A 1 0.30 -6.58 -2.81
C MET A 1 -0.27 -7.77 -3.56
N LYS A 2 0.17 -8.02 -4.80
CA LYS A 2 -0.24 -9.23 -5.54
C LYS A 2 0.88 -10.26 -5.35
N ASN A 3 0.48 -11.47 -4.93
CA ASN A 3 1.30 -12.65 -4.64
C ASN A 3 2.20 -12.58 -3.40
N ALA A 4 1.75 -11.90 -2.33
CA ALA A 4 2.40 -12.07 -1.03
C ALA A 4 2.24 -13.50 -0.48
N ARG A 5 1.17 -14.21 -0.89
CA ARG A 5 0.75 -15.51 -0.36
C ARG A 5 1.78 -16.63 -0.50
N ASP A 6 2.31 -16.88 -1.70
CA ASP A 6 3.23 -18.00 -1.93
C ASP A 6 4.58 -17.80 -1.23
N ALA A 7 4.98 -16.55 -0.98
CA ALA A 7 6.19 -16.22 -0.22
C ALA A 7 6.06 -16.53 1.29
N PHE A 8 4.85 -16.46 1.84
CA PHE A 8 4.59 -16.77 3.26
C PHE A 8 4.63 -18.27 3.56
N ASP A 9 4.35 -19.12 2.56
CA ASP A 9 4.29 -20.57 2.75
C ASP A 9 5.66 -21.19 3.08
N ALA A 10 6.76 -20.57 2.63
CA ALA A 10 8.12 -20.95 3.01
C ALA A 10 8.39 -20.80 4.53
N TYR A 11 7.65 -19.92 5.21
CA TYR A 11 7.74 -19.73 6.66
C TYR A 11 6.79 -20.64 7.45
N MET A 12 5.99 -21.47 6.77
CA MET A 12 5.04 -22.40 7.37
C MET A 12 5.26 -23.82 6.85
N PRO A 13 6.29 -24.53 7.35
CA PRO A 13 6.74 -25.81 6.79
C PRO A 13 5.73 -26.97 6.90
N GLN A 14 4.64 -26.81 7.64
CA GLN A 14 3.59 -27.83 7.81
C GLN A 14 2.31 -27.55 6.99
N ASN A 15 2.32 -26.58 6.09
CA ASN A 15 1.15 -26.26 5.30
C ASN A 15 0.93 -27.33 4.19
N THR A 16 -0.33 -27.73 3.97
CA THR A 16 -0.76 -28.67 2.90
C THR A 16 -1.46 -27.96 1.73
N ARG A 17 -1.27 -26.65 1.60
CA ARG A 17 -1.97 -25.75 0.69
C ARG A 17 -1.27 -25.72 -0.68
N VAL A 18 -2.08 -25.60 -1.73
CA VAL A 18 -1.63 -25.44 -3.11
C VAL A 18 -1.98 -24.01 -3.53
N GLY A 19 -0.98 -23.18 -3.84
CA GLY A 19 -1.16 -21.80 -4.31
C GLY A 19 -1.93 -21.72 -5.64
N TRP A 20 -2.41 -20.51 -5.99
CA TRP A 20 -3.11 -20.29 -7.26
C TRP A 20 -2.18 -20.54 -8.45
N ARG A 21 -2.60 -21.39 -9.38
CA ARG A 21 -1.88 -21.71 -10.62
C ARG A 21 -2.73 -21.30 -11.82
N ASP A 22 -2.09 -20.83 -12.87
CA ASP A 22 -2.74 -20.59 -14.16
C ASP A 22 -3.11 -21.91 -14.84
N ASP A 23 -3.78 -21.82 -16.00
CA ASP A 23 -4.23 -22.97 -16.80
C ASP A 23 -3.08 -23.85 -17.32
N ARG A 24 -1.82 -23.41 -17.15
CA ARG A 24 -0.59 -24.13 -17.50
C ARG A 24 0.14 -24.66 -16.25
N GLY A 25 -0.45 -24.52 -15.07
CA GLY A 25 0.11 -24.97 -13.80
C GLY A 25 1.16 -24.05 -13.19
N ASN A 26 1.40 -22.87 -13.78
CA ASN A 26 2.42 -21.93 -13.32
C ASN A 26 1.83 -20.90 -12.34
N PRO A 27 2.65 -20.33 -11.43
CA PRO A 27 2.21 -19.20 -10.62
C PRO A 27 1.88 -18.00 -11.52
N PRO A 28 0.79 -17.25 -11.27
CA PRO A 28 0.42 -16.11 -12.10
C PRO A 28 1.52 -15.05 -12.09
N SER A 29 1.94 -14.58 -13.28
CA SER A 29 2.97 -13.57 -13.44
C SER A 29 2.63 -12.28 -12.66
N ILE A 30 3.54 -11.85 -11.79
CA ILE A 30 3.46 -10.54 -11.13
C ILE A 30 3.98 -9.49 -12.11
N GLY A 31 3.09 -8.93 -12.91
CA GLY A 31 3.48 -7.84 -13.79
C GLY A 31 2.42 -7.50 -14.82
N HIS A 32 2.16 -6.26 -15.19
CA HIS A 32 2.61 -4.96 -14.71
C HIS A 32 1.34 -4.11 -14.73
N GLY A 33 1.11 -3.29 -13.70
CA GLY A 33 0.10 -2.25 -13.83
C GLY A 33 0.56 -1.34 -14.96
N LYS A 34 -0.04 -1.51 -16.15
CA LYS A 34 0.00 -0.64 -17.32
C LYS A 34 0.91 0.59 -17.13
N THR A 35 2.22 0.38 -17.31
CA THR A 35 3.27 1.42 -17.25
C THR A 35 3.22 2.26 -18.54
N ALA A 36 4.06 3.31 -18.64
CA ALA A 36 4.08 4.39 -19.65
C ALA A 36 3.58 4.11 -21.09
N THR A 37 3.64 2.86 -21.56
CA THR A 37 2.94 2.33 -22.74
C THR A 37 1.47 2.72 -22.79
N THR A 38 0.71 2.60 -21.69
CA THR A 38 -0.74 2.87 -21.70
C THR A 38 -1.07 4.35 -21.90
N LEU A 39 -0.19 5.27 -21.50
CA LEU A 39 -0.38 6.69 -21.80
C LEU A 39 -0.13 6.97 -23.29
N ARG A 40 0.86 6.32 -23.92
CA ARG A 40 1.12 6.42 -25.36
C ARG A 40 -0.01 5.81 -26.19
N ASP A 41 -0.47 4.63 -25.78
CA ASP A 41 -1.59 3.93 -26.43
C ASP A 41 -2.89 4.74 -26.32
N TRP A 42 -3.14 5.39 -25.18
CA TRP A 42 -4.31 6.26 -25.00
C TRP A 42 -4.16 7.60 -25.70
N SER A 43 -2.95 8.15 -25.82
CA SER A 43 -2.72 9.38 -26.59
C SER A 43 -2.86 9.19 -28.10
N ALA A 44 -2.79 7.95 -28.58
CA ALA A 44 -3.03 7.58 -29.98
C ALA A 44 -4.48 7.14 -30.25
N ALA A 45 -5.26 6.88 -29.19
CA ALA A 45 -6.67 6.50 -29.28
C ALA A 45 -7.57 7.74 -29.23
N SER A 46 -8.66 7.71 -29.97
CA SER A 46 -9.72 8.73 -29.86
C SER A 46 -10.43 8.63 -28.50
N ASP A 47 -11.00 9.76 -28.06
CA ASP A 47 -11.81 9.83 -26.84
C ASP A 47 -12.93 8.77 -26.81
N ASP A 48 -13.47 8.42 -27.98
CA ASP A 48 -14.53 7.42 -28.11
C ASP A 48 -14.01 5.98 -27.94
N GLU A 49 -12.80 5.68 -28.39
CA GLU A 49 -12.15 4.37 -28.17
C GLU A 49 -11.80 4.16 -26.70
N VAL A 50 -11.30 5.20 -26.02
CA VAL A 50 -11.01 5.14 -24.57
C VAL A 50 -12.30 4.93 -23.79
N LYS A 51 -13.39 5.64 -24.12
CA LYS A 51 -14.72 5.47 -23.50
C LYS A 51 -15.29 4.07 -23.75
N ALA A 52 -15.14 3.52 -24.95
CA ALA A 52 -15.61 2.17 -25.28
C ALA A 52 -14.86 1.10 -24.46
N GLN A 53 -13.53 1.23 -24.34
CA GLN A 53 -12.71 0.32 -23.52
C GLN A 53 -13.08 0.41 -22.03
N LEU A 54 -13.35 1.61 -21.51
CA LEU A 54 -13.80 1.79 -20.13
C LEU A 54 -15.19 1.17 -19.88
N ARG A 55 -16.14 1.36 -20.81
CA ARG A 55 -17.48 0.77 -20.72
C ARG A 55 -17.44 -0.76 -20.71
N ALA A 56 -16.63 -1.37 -21.58
CA ALA A 56 -16.46 -2.82 -21.63
C ALA A 56 -15.87 -3.41 -20.33
N VAL A 57 -15.11 -2.64 -19.55
CA VAL A 57 -14.57 -3.04 -18.25
C VAL A 57 -15.57 -2.83 -17.10
N LEU A 58 -16.50 -1.89 -17.26
CA LEU A 58 -17.45 -1.48 -16.23
C LEU A 58 -18.79 -2.23 -16.30
N ASP A 59 -19.04 -2.96 -17.40
CA ASP A 59 -20.28 -3.72 -17.59
C ASP A 59 -20.31 -4.92 -16.63
N ASN A 60 -20.84 -4.70 -15.44
CA ASN A 60 -21.27 -5.76 -14.52
C ASN A 60 -22.79 -5.72 -14.49
N SER A 61 -23.39 -6.88 -14.71
CA SER A 61 -24.83 -7.13 -14.60
C SER A 61 -25.43 -6.49 -13.34
N ASP A 62 -26.63 -5.94 -13.50
CA ASP A 62 -27.36 -5.25 -12.44
C ASP A 62 -27.51 -6.10 -11.16
N PRO A 63 -27.40 -5.48 -9.97
CA PRO A 63 -27.57 -6.20 -8.72
C PRO A 63 -29.01 -6.76 -8.61
N VAL A 64 -29.10 -8.03 -8.23
CA VAL A 64 -30.38 -8.71 -7.97
C VAL A 64 -30.98 -8.16 -6.67
N GLU A 65 -32.26 -7.79 -6.69
CA GLU A 65 -32.98 -7.40 -5.47
C GLU A 65 -33.13 -8.60 -4.53
N VAL A 66 -32.60 -8.46 -3.31
CA VAL A 66 -32.71 -9.47 -2.25
C VAL A 66 -33.19 -8.76 -0.98
N GLU A 67 -34.27 -9.25 -0.37
CA GLU A 67 -34.81 -8.66 0.87
C GLU A 67 -33.86 -8.87 2.06
N GLY A 68 -33.49 -7.78 2.75
CA GLY A 68 -32.63 -7.77 3.93
C GLY A 68 -31.59 -6.63 3.91
N ARG A 69 -30.72 -6.56 4.95
CA ARG A 69 -29.54 -5.67 4.93
C ARG A 69 -28.43 -6.33 4.12
N VAL A 70 -28.45 -6.10 2.81
CA VAL A 70 -27.43 -6.61 1.89
C VAL A 70 -26.49 -5.47 1.51
N PHE A 71 -25.18 -5.70 1.64
CA PHE A 71 -24.16 -4.78 1.13
C PHE A 71 -23.57 -5.39 -0.14
N THR A 72 -23.71 -4.70 -1.26
CA THR A 72 -23.09 -5.10 -2.53
C THR A 72 -21.59 -4.86 -2.47
N GLU A 73 -20.82 -5.94 -2.34
CA GLU A 73 -19.35 -5.94 -2.40
C GLU A 73 -18.87 -6.66 -3.67
N GLY A 74 -17.70 -6.30 -4.21
CA GLY A 74 -17.10 -7.00 -5.37
C GLY A 74 -17.38 -6.38 -6.75
N GLY A 75 -18.11 -5.27 -6.82
CA GLY A 75 -18.29 -4.51 -8.07
C GLY A 75 -16.95 -4.04 -8.66
N VAL A 76 -16.78 -4.16 -9.98
CA VAL A 76 -15.56 -3.71 -10.66
C VAL A 76 -15.60 -2.19 -10.81
N ARG A 77 -14.64 -1.49 -10.20
CA ARG A 77 -14.47 -0.05 -10.32
C ARG A 77 -13.23 0.27 -11.15
N ALA A 78 -13.41 0.91 -12.29
CA ALA A 78 -12.31 1.52 -13.03
C ALA A 78 -11.87 2.83 -12.35
N VAL A 79 -10.57 2.98 -12.07
CA VAL A 79 -9.99 4.19 -11.47
C VAL A 79 -8.80 4.64 -12.30
N VAL A 80 -8.89 5.84 -12.86
CA VAL A 80 -7.74 6.55 -13.45
C VAL A 80 -7.15 7.44 -12.36
N SER A 81 -5.85 7.30 -12.07
CA SER A 81 -5.18 8.10 -11.04
C SER A 81 -3.76 8.44 -11.47
N ARG A 82 -3.30 9.64 -11.12
CA ARG A 82 -1.90 10.04 -11.23
C ARG A 82 -1.14 9.50 -10.01
N LYS A 83 0.05 8.94 -10.23
CA LYS A 83 0.95 8.48 -9.17
C LYS A 83 2.30 9.18 -9.32
N TYR A 84 2.87 9.59 -8.19
CA TYR A 84 4.24 10.10 -8.13
C TYR A 84 5.21 8.93 -8.04
N GLU A 85 6.31 9.01 -8.78
CA GLU A 85 7.41 8.05 -8.69
C GLU A 85 8.10 8.16 -7.34
N ARG A 86 8.57 7.02 -6.79
CA ARG A 86 9.28 6.96 -5.52
C ARG A 86 10.57 6.18 -5.72
N SER A 87 11.67 6.71 -5.19
CA SER A 87 12.99 6.08 -5.32
C SER A 87 13.14 4.90 -4.35
N ASP A 88 13.32 3.70 -4.91
CA ASP A 88 13.66 2.49 -4.14
C ASP A 88 15.05 2.60 -3.48
N ILE A 89 15.93 3.44 -4.01
CA ILE A 89 17.22 3.75 -3.38
C ILE A 89 16.98 4.54 -2.10
N ALA A 90 16.21 5.64 -2.17
CA ALA A 90 15.92 6.47 -0.99
C ALA A 90 15.21 5.67 0.12
N LYS A 91 14.34 4.73 -0.26
CA LYS A 91 13.70 3.81 0.69
C LYS A 91 14.73 2.92 1.40
N ARG A 92 15.65 2.29 0.66
CA ARG A 92 16.67 1.41 1.23
C ARG A 92 17.63 2.18 2.14
N GLU A 93 18.06 3.35 1.71
CA GLU A 93 18.90 4.24 2.52
C GLU A 93 18.20 4.66 3.81
N ALA A 94 16.91 5.00 3.76
CA ALA A 94 16.15 5.34 4.98
C ALA A 94 16.10 4.17 5.97
N ILE A 95 15.90 2.94 5.49
CA ILE A 95 15.92 1.75 6.36
C ILE A 95 17.33 1.50 6.91
N HIS A 96 18.37 1.73 6.11
CA HIS A 96 19.75 1.59 6.57
C HIS A 96 20.10 2.62 7.67
N ILE A 97 19.65 3.88 7.50
CA ILE A 97 19.92 4.97 8.43
C ILE A 97 19.10 4.85 9.71
N HIS A 98 17.78 4.62 9.59
CA HIS A 98 16.85 4.66 10.72
C HIS A 98 16.58 3.30 11.35
N GLY A 99 17.00 2.21 10.69
CA GLY A 99 16.71 0.83 11.10
C GLY A 99 15.27 0.41 10.79
N VAL A 100 14.82 -0.65 11.47
CA VAL A 100 13.50 -1.27 11.27
C VAL A 100 12.55 -1.10 12.45
N ARG A 101 13.00 -0.45 13.53
CA ARG A 101 12.15 -0.16 14.67
C ARG A 101 11.28 1.06 14.41
N CYS A 102 9.97 0.91 14.60
CA CYS A 102 9.00 1.98 14.39
C CYS A 102 9.33 3.22 15.24
N GLN A 103 9.56 4.36 14.58
CA GLN A 103 9.84 5.63 15.26
C GLN A 103 8.62 6.20 16.01
N GLY A 104 7.41 5.73 15.72
CA GLY A 104 6.19 6.13 16.44
C GLY A 104 6.00 5.39 17.76
N CYS A 105 5.93 4.05 17.71
CA CYS A 105 5.54 3.23 18.87
C CYS A 105 6.63 2.28 19.37
N GLY A 106 7.78 2.17 18.70
CA GLY A 106 8.86 1.25 19.04
C GLY A 106 8.67 -0.20 18.60
N PHE A 107 7.56 -0.52 17.92
CA PHE A 107 7.29 -1.86 17.40
C PHE A 107 8.35 -2.29 16.37
N ASP A 108 8.77 -3.54 16.46
CA ASP A 108 9.70 -4.20 15.55
C ASP A 108 9.05 -5.49 15.05
N PHE A 109 9.03 -5.69 13.73
CA PHE A 109 8.38 -6.84 13.12
C PHE A 109 9.14 -8.14 13.34
N GLU A 110 10.47 -8.11 13.37
CA GLU A 110 11.30 -9.29 13.59
C GLU A 110 11.19 -9.75 15.05
N GLU A 111 11.18 -8.81 16.00
CA GLU A 111 10.97 -9.15 17.42
C GLU A 111 9.60 -9.79 17.68
N PHE A 112 8.56 -9.37 16.96
CA PHE A 112 7.19 -9.85 17.17
C PHE A 112 6.86 -11.10 16.34
N TYR A 113 7.25 -11.14 15.07
CA TYR A 113 6.90 -12.21 14.12
C TYR A 113 8.07 -13.15 13.80
N GLY A 114 9.24 -12.95 14.40
CA GLY A 114 10.44 -13.73 14.12
C GLY A 114 10.95 -13.49 12.68
N PRO A 115 11.52 -14.53 12.03
CA PRO A 115 12.08 -14.42 10.68
C PRO A 115 11.12 -13.86 9.63
N LEU A 116 9.82 -13.98 9.84
CA LEU A 116 8.81 -13.45 8.94
C LEU A 116 8.81 -11.91 8.87
N GLY A 117 9.21 -11.26 9.96
CA GLY A 117 9.29 -9.81 10.06
C GLY A 117 10.68 -9.24 9.75
N ALA A 118 11.66 -10.09 9.45
CA ALA A 118 13.04 -9.68 9.27
C ALA A 118 13.19 -8.60 8.19
N GLY A 119 13.81 -7.47 8.56
CA GLY A 119 14.01 -6.34 7.65
C GLY A 119 12.74 -5.57 7.26
N PHE A 120 11.57 -5.89 7.80
CA PHE A 120 10.30 -5.29 7.37
C PHE A 120 9.95 -4.03 8.17
N ILE A 121 9.79 -2.92 7.45
CA ILE A 121 9.23 -1.67 7.96
C ILE A 121 8.67 -0.82 6.80
N GLU A 122 7.76 0.10 7.08
CA GLU A 122 7.22 1.03 6.08
C GLU A 122 7.92 2.40 6.17
N VAL A 123 8.35 2.92 5.02
CA VAL A 123 8.97 4.26 4.93
C VAL A 123 7.90 5.30 4.61
N HIS A 124 7.84 6.34 5.44
CA HIS A 124 6.90 7.44 5.39
C HIS A 124 7.62 8.75 5.04
N HIS A 125 7.04 9.58 4.17
CA HIS A 125 7.55 10.93 3.91
C HIS A 125 6.96 11.89 4.94
N LEU A 126 7.81 12.56 5.71
CA LEU A 126 7.38 13.53 6.73
C LEU A 126 6.70 14.76 6.11
N GLN A 127 7.11 15.15 4.91
CA GLN A 127 6.41 16.12 4.09
C GLN A 127 5.73 15.41 2.90
N PRO A 128 4.39 15.49 2.76
CA PRO A 128 3.68 14.84 1.67
C PRO A 128 4.14 15.32 0.28
N LEU A 129 4.49 14.37 -0.60
CA LEU A 129 4.91 14.68 -1.98
C LEU A 129 3.82 15.44 -2.78
N SER A 130 2.55 15.20 -2.49
CA SER A 130 1.42 15.86 -3.16
C SER A 130 1.40 17.38 -2.97
N GLY A 131 2.03 17.90 -1.91
CA GLY A 131 2.13 19.34 -1.64
C GLY A 131 3.44 19.98 -2.11
N ARG A 132 4.46 19.18 -2.44
CA ARG A 132 5.82 19.66 -2.75
C ARG A 132 6.17 19.64 -4.24
N GLY A 133 5.56 18.76 -5.04
CA GLY A 133 5.92 18.57 -6.45
C GLY A 133 7.22 17.76 -6.62
N GLU A 134 7.84 17.85 -7.80
CA GLU A 134 9.12 17.19 -8.08
C GLU A 134 10.25 17.78 -7.22
N GLY A 135 11.11 16.92 -6.65
CA GLY A 135 12.22 17.39 -5.82
C GLY A 135 13.03 16.27 -5.19
N ASN A 136 14.17 16.65 -4.61
CA ASN A 136 15.10 15.72 -3.96
C ASN A 136 14.59 15.33 -2.57
N THR A 137 14.58 14.03 -2.28
CA THR A 137 14.27 13.50 -0.94
C THR A 137 15.56 13.15 -0.22
N ARG A 138 15.75 13.67 0.99
CA ARG A 138 16.85 13.30 1.89
C ARG A 138 16.42 12.18 2.83
N PRO A 139 16.93 10.95 2.69
CA PRO A 139 16.50 9.82 3.52
C PRO A 139 16.66 10.06 5.03
N GLU A 140 17.67 10.83 5.43
CA GLU A 140 17.99 11.15 6.81
C GLU A 140 16.98 12.10 7.48
N THR A 141 16.43 13.06 6.73
CA THR A 141 15.60 14.14 7.30
C THR A 141 14.16 14.15 6.80
N ASP A 142 13.90 13.66 5.60
CA ASP A 142 12.60 13.77 4.96
C ASP A 142 11.78 12.47 5.13
N LEU A 143 12.44 11.38 5.50
CA LEU A 143 11.86 10.05 5.63
C LEU A 143 11.88 9.56 7.08
N ALA A 144 10.84 8.84 7.44
CA ALA A 144 10.68 8.18 8.73
C ALA A 144 10.33 6.71 8.52
N VAL A 145 10.65 5.86 9.50
CA VAL A 145 10.30 4.43 9.50
C VAL A 145 9.19 4.17 10.51
N LEU A 146 8.07 3.61 10.02
CA LEU A 146 6.85 3.38 10.80
C LEU A 146 6.35 1.95 10.59
N CYS A 147 5.78 1.35 11.63
CA CYS A 147 5.04 0.11 11.48
C CYS A 147 3.72 0.34 10.72
N SER A 148 3.15 -0.72 10.15
CA SER A 148 1.93 -0.63 9.35
C SER A 148 0.77 0.05 10.11
N ASN A 149 0.65 -0.15 11.42
CA ASN A 149 -0.39 0.50 12.22
C ASN A 149 -0.15 2.01 12.38
N CYS A 150 1.07 2.40 12.79
CA CYS A 150 1.44 3.81 12.91
C CYS A 150 1.37 4.54 11.57
N HIS A 151 1.81 3.90 10.48
CA HIS A 151 1.76 4.49 9.16
C HIS A 151 0.31 4.72 8.69
N ARG A 152 -0.63 3.86 9.10
CA ARG A 152 -2.06 4.09 8.86
C ARG A 152 -2.63 5.19 9.73
N MET A 153 -2.17 5.33 10.97
CA MET A 153 -2.66 6.39 11.87
C MET A 153 -2.22 7.78 11.42
N VAL A 154 -0.98 7.95 10.94
CA VAL A 154 -0.54 9.26 10.43
C VAL A 154 -1.33 9.72 9.20
N HIS A 155 -1.85 8.79 8.41
CA HIS A 155 -2.70 9.06 7.23
C HIS A 155 -4.19 8.79 7.46
N ARG A 156 -4.64 8.69 8.72
CA ARG A 156 -6.03 8.32 9.02
C ARG A 156 -7.02 9.38 8.53
N ASP A 157 -6.67 10.64 8.71
CA ASP A 157 -7.39 11.76 8.10
C ASP A 157 -6.81 12.05 6.72
N ARG A 158 -7.67 12.20 5.71
CA ARG A 158 -7.22 12.51 4.34
C ARG A 158 -6.81 13.96 4.15
N SER A 159 -7.29 14.85 5.03
CA SER A 159 -7.00 16.29 5.00
C SER A 159 -5.77 16.65 5.80
N TYR A 160 -5.30 15.75 6.66
CA TYR A 160 -4.26 16.06 7.63
C TYR A 160 -3.38 14.84 7.93
N CYS A 161 -2.07 15.02 7.79
CA CYS A 161 -1.07 14.01 8.11
C CYS A 161 -0.44 14.35 9.46
N LEU A 162 -0.56 13.45 10.45
CA LEU A 162 0.07 13.65 11.76
C LEU A 162 1.59 13.67 11.62
N SER A 163 2.24 14.59 12.34
CA SER A 163 3.67 14.54 12.57
C SER A 163 4.03 13.37 13.51
N LEU A 164 5.32 12.98 13.50
CA LEU A 164 5.82 11.99 14.46
C LEU A 164 5.64 12.42 15.91
N ALA A 165 5.75 13.72 16.19
CA ALA A 165 5.57 14.25 17.54
C ALA A 165 4.13 14.08 18.02
N GLU A 166 3.16 14.44 17.17
CA GLU A 166 1.74 14.28 17.47
C GLU A 166 1.34 12.81 17.60
N LEU A 167 1.86 11.94 16.73
CA LEU A 167 1.64 10.50 16.83
C LEU A 167 2.15 9.94 18.17
N ARG A 168 3.39 10.30 18.56
CA ARG A 168 4.00 9.86 19.82
C ARG A 168 3.20 10.36 21.02
N GLU A 169 2.76 11.61 20.99
CA GLU A 169 1.96 12.20 22.06
C GLU A 169 0.61 11.51 22.20
N ALA A 170 -0.09 11.24 21.08
CA ALA A 170 -1.35 10.50 21.10
C ALA A 170 -1.19 9.09 21.71
N ILE A 171 -0.12 8.37 21.33
CA ILE A 171 0.20 7.06 21.89
C ILE A 171 0.49 7.15 23.39
N ARG A 172 1.24 8.18 23.81
CA ARG A 172 1.61 8.39 25.22
C ARG A 172 0.37 8.66 26.08
N ARG A 173 -0.51 9.55 25.64
CA ARG A 173 -1.78 9.85 26.34
C ARG A 173 -2.65 8.60 26.50
N ALA A 174 -2.81 7.83 25.42
CA ALA A 174 -3.59 6.60 25.46
C ALA A 174 -3.03 5.56 26.43
N LYS A 175 -1.69 5.43 26.55
CA LYS A 175 -1.05 4.53 27.51
C LYS A 175 -1.21 4.98 28.96
N ASN A 176 -1.23 6.29 29.19
CA ASN A 176 -1.36 6.88 30.52
C ASN A 176 -2.80 6.93 31.03
N GLY A 177 -3.79 6.62 30.18
CA GLY A 177 -5.21 6.77 30.53
C GLY A 177 -5.69 8.22 30.51
N ASP A 178 -4.89 9.14 29.96
CA ASP A 178 -5.20 10.58 29.82
C ASP A 178 -6.13 10.83 28.61
N ASN A 179 -7.15 9.99 28.43
CA ASN A 179 -8.18 10.21 27.42
C ASN A 179 -9.19 11.22 27.99
N ALA A 180 -8.92 12.50 27.77
CA ALA A 180 -9.89 13.58 27.94
C ALA A 180 -10.91 13.58 26.80
#